data_AF-A0AAD8YA34-F1
#
_entry.id   AF-A0AAD8YA34-F1
#
_cell.length_a   1.000
_cell.length_b   1.000
_cell.length_c   1.000
_cell.angle_alpha   90.00
_cell.angle_beta   90.00
_cell.angle_gamma   90.00
#
_symmetry.space_group_name_H-M   'P 1'
#
loop_
_entity.id
_entity.type
_entity.pdbx_description
1 polymer ?
#
loop_
_entity_poly.entity_id
_entity_poly.type
_entity_poly.pdbx_seq_one_letter_code
_entity_poly.pdbx_strand_id
1 'polypeptide(L)'
;MELCDHLGIENGQEYIYADPENDCYSNLALNSGWNTMIRPATAFRFKDRFSQPGSMKSLFEVLGKWKDAVYIPPKLEQSTNHGGTFIFRDDEVLFAHYDESPGTKELIEEAQSSDVHAITSKIQANGAQQLMERAQPTSGETITSKIQSTGVLSHQFDVRIARSTRELVRSNDNILVVAIPVNCHKDVMDRFASDIIDWIKESKQMMRIIISSHASLGAVYLMQLLRSEWLSETSTSLSELDDSIRITCWGTTAITARKTSGNSVNVLTIRKAVDYVTVPFKSEEDTNDVLETMFGKRFKYRDGGLLAISLSNLNPQNHLGIVLGNMSRMDPPPPPPPLNDMPVVDTPVEPWYQGKCITPKVGRLMEALDLERINIAKELEIDVRTIYEHFSWSFHVPLETPTDKNDQDVETSMRPLTVSEMNQQMHYYKNNDVLGPTNPESRYVMEDVPYGVVLTVILGRLLNCPASLHESGIMILSAMYGRDFLVENELLQGLGLIGEDDLNVNAYSLQEWKEMACLGYFRER
;
A
#
# COMPACT_ATOMS: atom_id res chain seq x y z
N MET A 1 10.63 17.67 -3.10
CA MET A 1 9.60 17.82 -2.06
C MET A 1 9.75 19.15 -1.35
N GLU A 2 10.81 19.38 -0.57
CA GLU A 2 11.03 20.67 0.13
C GLU A 2 10.94 21.91 -0.79
N LEU A 3 11.40 21.81 -2.04
CA LEU A 3 11.27 22.89 -3.04
C LEU A 3 9.82 23.17 -3.46
N CYS A 4 8.98 22.14 -3.61
CA CYS A 4 7.57 22.30 -4.00
C CYS A 4 6.78 22.98 -2.89
N ASP A 5 7.00 22.53 -1.65
CA ASP A 5 6.36 23.08 -0.45
C ASP A 5 6.76 24.53 -0.23
N HIS A 6 8.06 24.83 -0.42
CA HIS A 6 8.61 26.18 -0.30
C HIS A 6 8.12 27.15 -1.38
N LEU A 7 7.85 26.66 -2.59
CA LEU A 7 7.32 27.46 -3.70
C LEU A 7 5.78 27.52 -3.72
N GLY A 8 5.09 26.78 -2.84
CA GLY A 8 3.63 26.71 -2.77
C GLY A 8 2.99 26.07 -4.01
N ILE A 9 3.67 25.11 -4.63
CA ILE A 9 3.17 24.40 -5.82
C ILE A 9 2.42 23.15 -5.36
N GLU A 10 1.08 23.24 -5.31
CA GLU A 10 0.22 22.09 -5.02
C GLU A 10 0.43 20.99 -6.08
N ASN A 11 0.55 19.75 -5.60
CA ASN A 11 0.81 18.56 -6.43
C ASN A 11 2.09 18.59 -7.28
N GLY A 12 3.06 19.46 -6.95
CA GLY A 12 4.31 19.59 -7.71
C GLY A 12 5.11 18.28 -7.82
N GLN A 13 4.92 17.32 -6.89
CA GLN A 13 5.52 15.99 -6.93
C GLN A 13 5.12 15.13 -8.13
N GLU A 14 3.98 15.41 -8.77
CA GLU A 14 3.53 14.65 -9.95
C GLU A 14 4.22 15.10 -11.23
N TYR A 15 4.77 16.32 -11.22
CA TYR A 15 5.28 16.98 -12.42
C TYR A 15 6.78 17.28 -12.35
N ILE A 16 7.40 17.20 -11.16
CA ILE A 16 8.84 17.43 -10.97
C ILE A 16 9.58 16.11 -10.91
N TYR A 17 10.32 15.83 -11.98
CA TYR A 17 11.24 14.70 -12.06
C TYR A 17 12.64 15.15 -11.68
N ALA A 18 13.25 14.48 -10.69
CA ALA A 18 14.65 14.68 -10.36
C ALA A 18 15.54 13.82 -11.25
N ASP A 19 16.65 14.39 -11.73
CA ASP A 19 17.69 13.70 -12.48
C ASP A 19 18.92 13.53 -11.58
N PRO A 20 18.92 12.54 -10.66
CA PRO A 20 19.92 12.44 -9.60
C PRO A 20 21.33 12.17 -10.14
N GLU A 21 21.43 11.52 -11.30
CA GLU A 21 22.70 11.22 -11.98
C GLU A 21 23.12 12.32 -12.97
N ASN A 22 22.25 13.33 -13.18
CA ASN A 22 22.47 14.46 -14.08
C ASN A 22 22.62 14.04 -15.57
N ASP A 23 21.97 12.94 -15.94
CA ASP A 23 22.03 12.33 -17.28
C ASP A 23 21.26 13.15 -18.31
N CYS A 24 20.08 13.66 -17.97
CA CYS A 24 19.29 14.55 -18.83
C CYS A 24 20.09 15.83 -19.12
N TYR A 25 20.69 16.43 -18.08
CA TYR A 25 21.48 17.64 -18.22
C TYR A 25 22.71 17.44 -19.11
N SER A 26 23.42 16.33 -18.92
CA SER A 26 24.63 16.00 -19.68
C SER A 26 24.32 15.76 -21.16
N ASN A 27 23.16 15.17 -21.44
CA ASN A 27 22.71 14.87 -22.78
C ASN A 27 22.14 16.07 -23.54
N LEU A 28 21.46 16.99 -22.84
CA LEU A 28 20.97 18.24 -23.43
C LEU A 28 22.12 19.15 -23.90
N ALA A 29 23.35 18.89 -23.44
CA ALA A 29 24.56 19.62 -23.80
C ALA A 29 24.38 21.15 -23.69
N LEU A 30 23.69 21.58 -22.63
CA LEU A 30 23.44 23.00 -22.36
C LEU A 30 24.76 23.76 -22.27
N ASN A 31 24.74 25.03 -22.66
CA ASN A 31 25.93 25.88 -22.60
C ASN A 31 26.51 25.86 -21.18
N SER A 32 27.81 25.64 -21.07
CA SER A 32 28.53 25.54 -19.80
C SER A 32 29.91 26.17 -19.88
N GLY A 33 30.41 26.65 -18.73
CA GLY A 33 31.78 27.11 -18.56
C GLY A 33 32.01 28.63 -18.68
N TRP A 34 33.20 29.07 -18.25
CA TRP A 34 33.58 30.48 -18.09
C TRP A 34 33.63 31.31 -19.38
N ASN A 35 33.67 30.67 -20.56
CA ASN A 35 33.74 31.36 -21.84
C ASN A 35 32.46 32.14 -22.20
N THR A 36 31.32 31.84 -21.57
CA THR A 36 30.05 32.56 -21.77
C THR A 36 29.95 33.84 -20.92
N MET A 37 30.67 33.91 -19.80
CA MET A 37 30.75 35.10 -18.93
C MET A 37 31.53 36.26 -19.56
N ILE A 38 32.37 35.96 -20.56
CA ILE A 38 33.21 36.93 -21.29
C ILE A 38 32.49 37.46 -22.54
N ARG A 39 31.28 36.98 -22.84
CA ARG A 39 30.50 37.45 -23.99
C ARG A 39 30.02 38.89 -23.76
N PRO A 40 30.12 39.79 -24.76
CA PRO A 40 29.65 41.16 -24.65
C PRO A 40 28.19 41.28 -24.18
N ALA A 41 27.32 40.35 -24.62
CA ALA A 41 25.92 40.28 -24.22
C ALA A 41 25.73 40.22 -22.70
N THR A 42 26.55 39.45 -21.98
CA THR A 42 26.50 39.33 -20.51
C THR A 42 26.83 40.66 -19.85
N ALA A 43 27.85 41.38 -20.35
CA ALA A 43 28.25 42.70 -19.83
C ALA A 43 27.20 43.80 -20.10
N PHE A 44 26.59 43.80 -21.28
CA PHE A 44 25.50 44.74 -21.62
C PHE A 44 24.24 44.49 -20.77
N ARG A 45 23.92 43.24 -20.43
CA ARG A 45 22.76 42.90 -19.60
C ARG A 45 22.93 43.31 -18.13
N PHE A 46 24.12 43.19 -17.55
CA PHE A 46 24.39 43.77 -16.23
C PHE A 46 24.15 45.28 -16.26
N LYS A 47 24.65 45.97 -17.28
CA LYS A 47 24.41 47.41 -17.47
C LYS A 47 22.92 47.73 -17.58
N ASP A 48 22.16 47.02 -18.40
CA ASP A 48 20.71 47.26 -18.57
C ASP A 48 19.93 47.00 -17.27
N ARG A 49 20.31 45.96 -16.52
CA ARG A 49 19.69 45.63 -15.24
C ARG A 49 20.00 46.69 -14.16
N PHE A 50 21.20 47.27 -14.13
CA PHE A 50 21.53 48.39 -13.24
C PHE A 50 20.92 49.72 -13.69
N SER A 51 20.49 49.84 -14.95
CA SER A 51 19.96 51.09 -15.52
C SER A 51 18.44 51.25 -15.36
N GLN A 52 17.69 50.15 -15.16
CA GLN A 52 16.23 50.18 -15.07
C GLN A 52 15.73 50.37 -13.62
N PRO A 53 14.83 51.35 -13.34
CA PRO A 53 14.32 51.58 -11.98
C PRO A 53 13.49 50.39 -11.47
N GLY A 54 13.86 49.84 -10.31
CA GLY A 54 13.10 48.79 -9.63
C GLY A 54 13.55 47.35 -9.86
N SER A 55 14.43 47.09 -10.85
CA SER A 55 14.94 45.75 -11.18
C SER A 55 15.69 45.06 -10.02
N MET A 56 16.42 45.83 -9.22
CA MET A 56 17.15 45.32 -8.06
C MET A 56 16.20 44.95 -6.93
N LYS A 57 15.06 45.64 -6.79
CA LYS A 57 14.08 45.35 -5.74
C LYS A 57 13.38 44.01 -6.00
N SER A 58 13.00 43.73 -7.26
CA SER A 58 12.46 42.41 -7.63
C SER A 58 13.49 41.29 -7.49
N LEU A 59 14.76 41.57 -7.76
CA LEU A 59 15.84 40.59 -7.57
C LEU A 59 16.03 40.26 -6.08
N PHE A 60 16.01 41.25 -5.19
CA PHE A 60 16.10 41.03 -3.74
C PHE A 60 14.84 40.36 -3.17
N GLU A 61 13.65 40.62 -3.71
CA GLU A 61 12.43 39.87 -3.37
C GLU A 61 12.52 38.40 -3.79
N VAL A 62 12.99 38.13 -5.01
CA VAL A 62 13.18 36.75 -5.48
C VAL A 62 14.28 36.06 -4.67
N LEU A 63 15.48 36.64 -4.55
CA LEU A 63 16.57 36.06 -3.76
C LEU A 63 16.20 35.90 -2.28
N GLY A 64 15.36 36.78 -1.73
CA GLY A 64 14.79 36.65 -0.40
C GLY A 64 13.92 35.41 -0.22
N LYS A 65 13.22 34.97 -1.28
CA LYS A 65 12.53 33.67 -1.32
C LYS A 65 13.51 32.50 -1.41
N TRP A 66 14.68 32.65 -2.03
CA TRP A 66 15.66 31.57 -2.18
C TRP A 66 16.66 31.46 -1.01
N LYS A 67 16.63 32.37 -0.02
CA LYS A 67 17.61 32.41 1.07
C LYS A 67 17.65 31.13 1.93
N ASP A 68 16.51 30.45 2.06
CA ASP A 68 16.34 29.23 2.85
C ASP A 68 16.43 27.96 1.97
N ALA A 69 16.41 28.15 0.63
CA ALA A 69 16.52 27.10 -0.39
C ALA A 69 17.94 27.07 -0.99
N VAL A 70 18.98 27.18 -0.16
CA VAL A 70 20.38 27.13 -0.61
C VAL A 70 20.68 25.72 -1.12
N TYR A 71 20.51 25.54 -2.43
CA TYR A 71 20.91 24.34 -3.14
C TYR A 71 22.40 24.44 -3.46
N ILE A 72 23.22 23.61 -2.80
CA ILE A 72 24.61 23.41 -3.20
C ILE A 72 24.58 22.40 -4.36
N PRO A 73 24.95 22.79 -5.58
CA PRO A 73 25.01 21.84 -6.67
C PRO A 73 25.98 20.71 -6.30
N PRO A 74 25.64 19.43 -6.56
CA PRO A 74 26.46 18.30 -6.15
C PRO A 74 27.87 18.30 -6.77
N LYS A 75 28.09 19.06 -7.86
CA LYS A 75 29.41 19.28 -8.46
C LYS A 75 29.66 20.77 -8.73
N LEU A 76 30.88 21.25 -8.45
CA LEU A 76 31.28 22.66 -8.60
C LEU A 76 31.13 23.18 -10.04
N GLU A 77 31.36 22.32 -11.03
CA GLU A 77 31.20 22.61 -12.46
C GLU A 77 29.76 22.98 -12.86
N GLN A 78 28.75 22.48 -12.12
CA GLN A 78 27.34 22.75 -12.37
C GLN A 78 26.93 24.19 -11.99
N SER A 79 27.75 24.89 -11.19
CA SER A 79 27.52 26.31 -10.88
C SER A 79 27.63 27.24 -12.11
N THR A 80 28.19 26.73 -13.22
CA THR A 80 28.39 27.48 -14.47
C THR A 80 27.51 27.00 -15.62
N ASN A 81 26.55 26.11 -15.33
CA ASN A 81 25.66 25.56 -16.34
C ASN A 81 24.47 26.50 -16.59
N HIS A 82 24.09 26.67 -17.85
CA HIS A 82 22.97 27.54 -18.24
C HIS A 82 21.65 26.77 -18.30
N GLY A 83 20.55 27.46 -17.97
CA GLY A 83 19.20 26.91 -18.06
C GLY A 83 18.68 26.81 -19.49
N GLY A 84 17.51 26.19 -19.63
CA GLY A 84 16.77 26.10 -20.88
C GLY A 84 15.33 25.68 -20.60
N THR A 85 14.43 25.96 -21.53
CA THR A 85 13.03 25.52 -21.48
C THR A 85 12.75 24.62 -22.66
N PHE A 86 12.21 23.44 -22.39
CA PHE A 86 11.88 22.45 -23.40
C PHE A 86 10.43 22.01 -23.21
N ILE A 87 9.67 21.92 -24.29
CA ILE A 87 8.31 21.37 -24.29
C ILE A 87 8.31 20.18 -25.25
N PHE A 88 7.86 19.06 -24.73
CA PHE A 88 7.75 17.80 -25.47
C PHE A 88 6.28 17.41 -25.60
N ARG A 89 5.93 16.73 -26.70
CA ARG A 89 4.73 15.92 -26.83
C ARG A 89 5.16 14.60 -27.41
N ASP A 90 5.02 13.55 -26.62
CA ASP A 90 5.55 12.23 -26.94
C ASP A 90 7.04 12.32 -27.31
N ASP A 91 7.44 11.85 -28.48
CA ASP A 91 8.80 11.87 -29.01
C ASP A 91 9.16 13.17 -29.77
N GLU A 92 8.25 14.13 -29.84
CA GLU A 92 8.43 15.39 -30.55
C GLU A 92 8.80 16.55 -29.61
N VAL A 93 9.87 17.27 -29.95
CA VAL A 93 10.20 18.54 -29.30
C VAL A 93 9.34 19.64 -29.92
N LEU A 94 8.27 20.02 -29.23
CA LEU A 94 7.40 21.10 -29.66
C LEU A 94 8.05 22.48 -29.49
N PHE A 95 8.93 22.62 -28.51
CA PHE A 95 9.63 23.88 -28.22
C PHE A 95 10.95 23.61 -27.52
N ALA A 96 12.00 24.33 -27.91
CA ALA A 96 13.27 24.34 -27.22
C ALA A 96 13.83 25.77 -27.17
N HIS A 97 14.20 26.22 -25.97
CA HIS A 97 14.88 27.46 -25.72
C HIS A 97 16.09 27.19 -24.84
N TYR A 98 17.25 27.72 -25.24
CA TYR A 98 18.49 27.58 -24.49
C TYR A 98 18.93 28.96 -24.03
N ASP A 99 19.26 29.10 -22.74
CA ASP A 99 19.78 30.37 -22.24
C ASP A 99 21.19 30.59 -22.82
N GLU A 100 21.37 31.70 -23.53
CA GLU A 100 22.68 32.08 -24.07
C GLU A 100 23.67 32.49 -22.95
N SER A 101 23.17 32.86 -21.77
CA SER A 101 23.93 33.30 -20.59
C SER A 101 23.16 33.10 -19.28
N PRO A 102 23.81 33.05 -18.10
CA PRO A 102 23.10 33.05 -16.83
C PRO A 102 22.33 34.38 -16.67
N GLY A 103 21.01 34.34 -16.76
CA GLY A 103 20.14 35.51 -16.60
C GLY A 103 19.58 36.13 -17.89
N THR A 104 19.66 35.46 -19.04
CA THR A 104 18.85 35.84 -20.22
C THR A 104 17.37 35.56 -19.97
N LYS A 105 16.62 36.58 -19.59
CA LYS A 105 15.22 36.68 -20.04
C LYS A 105 15.26 37.61 -21.25
N GLU A 106 14.70 37.19 -22.39
CA GLU A 106 13.76 38.04 -23.13
C GLU A 106 13.23 37.44 -24.43
N LEU A 107 11.91 37.65 -24.57
CA LEU A 107 11.14 38.01 -25.76
C LEU A 107 10.99 36.99 -26.89
N ILE A 108 9.74 36.55 -27.03
CA ILE A 108 9.15 35.81 -28.14
C ILE A 108 9.26 36.67 -29.40
N GLU A 109 10.20 36.36 -30.29
CA GLU A 109 10.12 36.71 -31.72
C GLU A 109 10.74 35.57 -32.55
N GLU A 110 10.05 35.23 -33.64
CA GLU A 110 10.21 34.03 -34.46
C GLU A 110 11.66 33.78 -34.93
N ALA A 111 12.24 32.64 -34.52
CA ALA A 111 13.47 32.13 -35.11
C ALA A 111 13.18 31.51 -36.49
N GLN A 112 13.87 32.01 -37.52
CA GLN A 112 13.69 31.63 -38.92
C GLN A 112 14.09 30.17 -39.21
N SER A 113 13.41 29.57 -40.18
CA SER A 113 13.34 28.13 -40.49
C SER A 113 14.66 27.44 -40.89
N SER A 114 15.76 28.17 -41.06
CA SER A 114 17.04 27.60 -41.52
C SER A 114 17.90 27.00 -40.39
N ASP A 115 17.81 27.52 -39.17
CA ASP A 115 18.57 26.99 -38.02
C ASP A 115 17.87 25.78 -37.39
N VAL A 116 16.54 25.73 -37.47
CA VAL A 116 15.73 24.57 -37.06
C VAL A 116 16.16 23.33 -37.85
N HIS A 117 16.36 23.43 -39.17
CA HIS A 117 16.70 22.26 -40.00
C HIS A 117 18.09 21.67 -39.69
N ALA A 118 19.10 22.49 -39.40
CA ALA A 118 20.43 22.03 -39.03
C ALA A 118 20.47 21.39 -37.63
N ILE A 119 19.54 21.80 -36.74
CA ILE A 119 19.40 21.29 -35.38
C ILE A 119 18.53 20.02 -35.35
N THR A 120 17.43 19.97 -36.10
CA THR A 120 16.64 18.74 -36.32
C THR A 120 17.53 17.65 -36.91
N SER A 121 18.45 18.00 -37.81
CA SER A 121 19.43 17.05 -38.36
C SER A 121 20.44 16.54 -37.32
N LYS A 122 20.83 17.35 -36.33
CA LYS A 122 21.73 16.93 -35.23
C LYS A 122 21.02 16.11 -34.15
N ILE A 123 19.75 16.43 -33.87
CA ILE A 123 18.89 15.67 -32.93
C ILE A 123 18.40 14.37 -33.59
N GLN A 124 18.19 14.34 -34.91
CA GLN A 124 17.93 13.12 -35.68
C GLN A 124 19.20 12.27 -35.87
N ALA A 125 20.38 12.89 -36.06
CA ALA A 125 21.65 12.16 -36.18
C ALA A 125 22.13 11.56 -34.85
N ASN A 126 21.78 12.17 -33.72
CA ASN A 126 22.05 11.62 -32.38
C ASN A 126 20.79 11.03 -31.70
N GLY A 127 19.72 10.83 -32.48
CA GLY A 127 18.48 10.16 -32.12
C GLY A 127 17.78 10.69 -30.86
N ALA A 128 16.72 11.49 -31.03
CA ALA A 128 15.69 11.69 -29.99
C ALA A 128 15.17 10.34 -29.43
N GLN A 129 15.21 9.29 -30.26
CA GLN A 129 14.97 7.92 -29.86
C GLN A 129 15.97 7.40 -28.81
N GLN A 130 17.27 7.71 -28.88
CA GLN A 130 18.26 7.31 -27.86
C GLN A 130 18.14 8.08 -26.54
N LEU A 131 17.58 9.29 -26.55
CA LEU A 131 17.41 10.12 -25.35
C LEU A 131 16.16 9.74 -24.55
N MET A 132 15.09 9.32 -25.22
CA MET A 132 13.94 8.69 -24.55
C MET A 132 14.17 7.20 -24.25
N GLU A 133 14.91 6.45 -25.09
CA GLU A 133 15.25 5.03 -24.85
C GLU A 133 16.39 4.82 -23.83
N ARG A 134 17.10 5.87 -23.37
CA ARG A 134 18.12 5.75 -22.30
C ARG A 134 17.71 6.34 -20.96
N ALA A 135 16.72 7.23 -20.93
CA ALA A 135 16.03 7.64 -19.70
C ALA A 135 14.89 6.67 -19.32
N GLN A 136 14.39 5.90 -20.30
CA GLN A 136 13.78 4.61 -20.04
C GLN A 136 14.87 3.52 -20.07
N PRO A 137 14.75 2.44 -19.29
CA PRO A 137 15.60 1.28 -19.51
C PRO A 137 15.43 0.83 -20.96
N THR A 138 16.55 0.64 -21.64
CA THR A 138 16.66 0.29 -23.06
C THR A 138 15.52 -0.59 -23.56
N SER A 139 14.99 -0.19 -24.71
CA SER A 139 14.01 -0.88 -25.54
C SER A 139 14.03 -2.41 -25.39
N GLY A 140 12.89 -2.98 -25.00
CA GLY A 140 12.59 -4.40 -25.11
C GLY A 140 13.24 -5.35 -24.10
N GLU A 141 14.23 -4.94 -23.31
CA GLU A 141 14.77 -5.81 -22.27
C GLU A 141 13.82 -5.83 -21.07
N THR A 142 13.08 -6.93 -20.94
CA THR A 142 12.35 -7.30 -19.74
C THR A 142 13.23 -7.11 -18.51
N ILE A 143 12.89 -6.16 -17.62
CA ILE A 143 13.59 -6.06 -16.34
C ILE A 143 13.23 -7.32 -15.56
N THR A 144 14.24 -8.15 -15.31
CA THR A 144 14.08 -9.31 -14.44
C THR A 144 14.79 -9.04 -13.12
N SER A 145 14.15 -9.44 -12.03
CA SER A 145 14.78 -9.50 -10.72
C SER A 145 14.75 -10.93 -10.23
N LYS A 146 15.89 -11.40 -9.75
CA LYS A 146 15.99 -12.70 -9.11
C LYS A 146 15.40 -12.62 -7.72
N ILE A 147 14.35 -13.39 -7.46
CA ILE A 147 13.76 -13.54 -6.13
C ILE A 147 14.14 -14.91 -5.56
N GLN A 148 14.44 -14.92 -4.27
CA GLN A 148 14.77 -16.13 -3.52
C GLN A 148 13.80 -16.34 -2.36
N SER A 149 13.34 -17.58 -2.19
CA SER A 149 12.64 -18.05 -1.00
C SER A 149 13.47 -19.14 -0.32
N THR A 150 13.45 -19.15 1.01
CA THR A 150 14.05 -20.19 1.86
C THR A 150 13.03 -20.68 2.89
N GLY A 151 13.40 -21.65 3.74
CA GLY A 151 12.52 -22.21 4.77
C GLY A 151 11.70 -23.39 4.25
N VAL A 152 10.39 -23.43 4.54
CA VAL A 152 9.53 -24.56 4.12
C VAL A 152 9.29 -24.64 2.62
N LEU A 153 9.57 -23.54 1.90
CA LEU A 153 9.53 -23.45 0.46
C LEU A 153 10.81 -22.78 -0.01
N SER A 154 11.70 -23.56 -0.63
CA SER A 154 12.99 -23.06 -1.12
C SER A 154 13.01 -23.05 -2.65
N HIS A 155 12.91 -21.86 -3.23
CA HIS A 155 12.93 -21.66 -4.67
C HIS A 155 13.71 -20.40 -5.03
N GLN A 156 14.24 -20.38 -6.24
CA GLN A 156 14.84 -19.20 -6.86
C GLN A 156 14.33 -19.10 -8.28
N PHE A 157 13.80 -17.95 -8.65
CA PHE A 157 13.28 -17.69 -9.99
C PHE A 157 13.42 -16.22 -10.33
N ASP A 158 13.49 -15.93 -11.61
CA ASP A 158 13.54 -14.58 -12.14
C ASP A 158 12.11 -14.10 -12.38
N VAL A 159 11.76 -12.94 -11.84
CA VAL A 159 10.45 -12.31 -12.07
C VAL A 159 10.61 -11.09 -12.95
N ARG A 160 9.66 -10.90 -13.87
CA ARG A 160 9.55 -9.64 -14.62
C ARG A 160 9.03 -8.54 -13.71
N ILE A 161 9.65 -7.36 -13.78
CA ILE A 161 9.19 -6.14 -13.13
C ILE A 161 8.49 -5.29 -14.19
N ALA A 162 7.19 -5.08 -14.03
CA ALA A 162 6.43 -4.18 -14.86
C ALA A 162 6.79 -2.72 -14.54
N ARG A 163 6.87 -1.87 -15.57
CA ARG A 163 7.22 -0.44 -15.46
C ARG A 163 6.01 0.47 -15.33
N SER A 164 4.82 -0.05 -15.60
CA SER A 164 3.56 0.66 -15.50
C SER A 164 2.42 -0.30 -15.16
N THR A 165 1.31 0.27 -14.69
CA THR A 165 0.02 -0.43 -14.51
C THR A 165 -0.43 -1.09 -15.80
N ARG A 166 -0.35 -0.35 -16.93
CA ARG A 166 -0.62 -0.84 -18.28
C ARG A 166 0.18 -2.10 -18.64
N GLU A 167 1.49 -2.10 -18.39
CA GLU A 167 2.33 -3.28 -18.66
C GLU A 167 1.96 -4.45 -17.72
N LEU A 168 1.67 -4.16 -16.45
CA LEU A 168 1.27 -5.19 -15.50
C LEU A 168 -0.07 -5.83 -15.89
N VAL A 169 -1.04 -5.06 -16.39
CA VAL A 169 -2.33 -5.61 -16.81
C VAL A 169 -2.21 -6.41 -18.11
N ARG A 170 -1.50 -5.87 -19.11
CA ARG A 170 -1.51 -6.41 -20.48
C ARG A 170 -0.54 -7.58 -20.73
N SER A 171 0.48 -7.78 -19.89
CA SER A 171 1.55 -8.76 -20.13
C SER A 171 1.47 -10.02 -19.27
N ASN A 172 0.28 -10.35 -18.75
CA ASN A 172 0.04 -11.53 -17.91
C ASN A 172 -1.17 -12.34 -18.42
N ASP A 173 -1.36 -13.56 -17.91
CA ASP A 173 -2.44 -14.48 -18.30
C ASP A 173 -3.81 -14.09 -17.69
N ASN A 174 -4.11 -12.78 -17.66
CA ASN A 174 -5.35 -12.19 -17.16
C ASN A 174 -5.61 -12.46 -15.67
N ILE A 175 -4.55 -12.75 -14.90
CA ILE A 175 -4.59 -12.96 -13.46
C ILE A 175 -3.71 -11.91 -12.80
N LEU A 176 -4.32 -11.10 -11.93
CA LEU A 176 -3.65 -10.11 -11.11
C LEU A 176 -3.75 -10.50 -9.63
N VAL A 177 -2.65 -10.42 -8.89
CA VAL A 177 -2.63 -10.72 -7.45
C VAL A 177 -2.21 -9.47 -6.67
N VAL A 178 -3.13 -8.93 -5.87
CA VAL A 178 -2.90 -7.82 -4.96
C VAL A 178 -2.38 -8.37 -3.64
N ALA A 179 -1.05 -8.32 -3.45
CA ALA A 179 -0.34 -8.85 -2.29
C ALA A 179 0.47 -7.75 -1.55
N ILE A 180 -0.20 -6.65 -1.25
CA ILE A 180 0.34 -5.45 -0.59
C ILE A 180 -0.41 -5.18 0.73
N PRO A 181 0.16 -4.38 1.65
CA PRO A 181 -0.55 -3.90 2.84
C PRO A 181 -1.88 -3.23 2.50
N VAL A 182 -2.89 -3.42 3.35
CA VAL A 182 -4.27 -2.99 3.10
C VAL A 182 -4.40 -1.47 3.02
N ASN A 183 -3.58 -0.74 3.79
CA ASN A 183 -3.49 0.71 3.72
C ASN A 183 -2.91 1.25 2.41
N CYS A 184 -2.44 0.39 1.50
CA CYS A 184 -2.03 0.76 0.14
C CYS A 184 -3.06 0.34 -0.93
N HIS A 185 -4.16 -0.34 -0.54
CA HIS A 185 -5.10 -0.90 -1.51
C HIS A 185 -5.78 0.20 -2.32
N LYS A 186 -6.24 1.28 -1.68
CA LYS A 186 -6.95 2.36 -2.38
C LYS A 186 -6.10 3.00 -3.47
N ASP A 187 -4.91 3.51 -3.13
CA ASP A 187 -3.98 4.13 -4.09
C ASP A 187 -3.65 3.21 -5.27
N VAL A 188 -3.42 1.92 -5.00
CA VAL A 188 -3.17 0.95 -6.07
C VAL A 188 -4.44 0.69 -6.89
N MET A 189 -5.60 0.50 -6.28
CA MET A 189 -6.84 0.27 -7.02
C MET A 189 -7.19 1.45 -7.93
N ASP A 190 -7.01 2.69 -7.44
CA ASP A 190 -7.23 3.93 -8.20
C ASP A 190 -6.36 4.01 -9.45
N ARG A 191 -5.07 3.64 -9.33
CA ARG A 191 -4.12 3.67 -10.47
C ARG A 191 -4.38 2.58 -11.51
N PHE A 192 -5.02 1.48 -11.13
CA PHE A 192 -5.17 0.30 -11.99
C PHE A 192 -6.51 0.23 -12.72
N ALA A 193 -7.55 0.91 -12.22
CA ALA A 193 -8.91 0.68 -12.68
C ALA A 193 -9.09 0.95 -14.19
N SER A 194 -8.58 2.07 -14.70
CA SER A 194 -8.69 2.43 -16.12
C SER A 194 -8.00 1.40 -17.02
N ASP A 195 -6.75 1.02 -16.70
CA ASP A 195 -5.99 0.02 -17.46
C ASP A 195 -6.68 -1.36 -17.47
N ILE A 196 -7.33 -1.76 -16.37
CA ILE A 196 -8.12 -2.99 -16.28
C ILE A 196 -9.32 -2.90 -17.22
N ILE A 197 -10.08 -1.80 -17.17
CA ILE A 197 -11.27 -1.61 -18.02
C ILE A 197 -10.89 -1.59 -19.50
N ASP A 198 -9.86 -0.85 -19.88
CA ASP A 198 -9.34 -0.81 -21.25
C ASP A 198 -9.00 -2.21 -21.74
N TRP A 199 -8.26 -2.98 -20.93
CA TRP A 199 -7.87 -4.32 -21.28
C TRP A 199 -9.07 -5.27 -21.41
N ILE A 200 -10.08 -5.18 -20.53
CA ILE A 200 -11.30 -5.99 -20.62
C ILE A 200 -12.03 -5.69 -21.94
N LYS A 201 -12.18 -4.40 -22.28
CA LYS A 201 -12.84 -3.95 -23.53
C LYS A 201 -12.09 -4.42 -24.78
N GLU A 202 -10.77 -4.30 -24.78
CA GLU A 202 -9.90 -4.68 -25.90
C GLU A 202 -9.83 -6.21 -26.09
N SER A 203 -9.55 -6.95 -25.01
CA SER A 203 -9.29 -8.39 -25.06
C SER A 203 -10.56 -9.21 -25.19
N LYS A 204 -11.68 -8.71 -24.64
CA LYS A 204 -12.93 -9.47 -24.44
C LYS A 204 -12.71 -10.78 -23.69
N GLN A 205 -11.69 -10.81 -22.84
CA GLN A 205 -11.35 -11.95 -22.00
C GLN A 205 -11.67 -11.63 -20.54
N MET A 206 -11.89 -12.68 -19.75
CA MET A 206 -12.13 -12.56 -18.31
C MET A 206 -10.86 -12.10 -17.59
N MET A 207 -10.95 -10.99 -16.84
CA MET A 207 -9.94 -10.59 -15.86
C MET A 207 -10.21 -11.28 -14.53
N ARG A 208 -9.17 -11.85 -13.93
CA ARG A 208 -9.22 -12.45 -12.58
C ARG A 208 -8.31 -11.67 -11.65
N ILE A 209 -8.86 -11.17 -10.56
CA ILE A 209 -8.12 -10.42 -9.54
C ILE A 209 -8.17 -11.20 -8.24
N ILE A 210 -7.04 -11.37 -7.57
CA ILE A 210 -6.93 -12.05 -6.29
C ILE A 210 -6.45 -11.03 -5.25
N ILE A 211 -7.21 -10.82 -4.17
CA ILE A 211 -6.83 -9.91 -3.07
C ILE A 211 -6.36 -10.72 -1.86
N SER A 212 -5.07 -10.60 -1.53
CA SER A 212 -4.38 -11.34 -0.47
C SER A 212 -3.78 -10.36 0.57
N SER A 213 -4.48 -9.97 1.62
CA SER A 213 -5.83 -10.38 2.10
C SER A 213 -6.87 -9.27 1.95
N HIS A 214 -8.15 -9.65 1.89
CA HIS A 214 -9.27 -8.73 1.65
C HIS A 214 -9.43 -7.63 2.72
N ALA A 215 -9.28 -8.01 4.00
CA ALA A 215 -9.33 -7.16 5.19
C ALA A 215 -10.51 -6.16 5.29
N SER A 216 -10.51 -5.07 4.52
CA SER A 216 -11.41 -3.92 4.65
C SER A 216 -12.27 -3.64 3.41
N LEU A 217 -13.01 -4.63 2.90
CA LEU A 217 -13.87 -4.43 1.73
C LEU A 217 -13.13 -3.92 0.47
N GLY A 218 -11.85 -4.26 0.32
CA GLY A 218 -11.05 -3.80 -0.83
C GLY A 218 -11.63 -4.24 -2.18
N ALA A 219 -12.27 -5.42 -2.25
CA ALA A 219 -12.96 -5.84 -3.47
C ALA A 219 -14.19 -4.99 -3.78
N VAL A 220 -14.88 -4.52 -2.73
CA VAL A 220 -16.08 -3.68 -2.86
C VAL A 220 -15.71 -2.34 -3.46
N TYR A 221 -14.67 -1.73 -2.90
CA TYR A 221 -14.10 -0.50 -3.41
C TYR A 221 -13.65 -0.65 -4.86
N LEU A 222 -12.83 -1.67 -5.16
CA LEU A 222 -12.33 -1.91 -6.51
C LEU A 222 -13.46 -2.15 -7.52
N MET A 223 -14.46 -2.95 -7.19
CA MET A 223 -15.57 -3.21 -8.10
C MET A 223 -16.40 -1.95 -8.36
N GLN A 224 -16.68 -1.13 -7.35
CA GLN A 224 -17.39 0.14 -7.56
C GLN A 224 -16.59 1.10 -8.44
N LEU A 225 -15.28 1.18 -8.22
CA LEU A 225 -14.38 1.97 -9.06
C LEU A 225 -14.41 1.47 -10.52
N LEU A 226 -14.27 0.16 -10.74
CA LEU A 226 -14.31 -0.44 -12.08
C LEU A 226 -15.65 -0.24 -12.78
N ARG A 227 -16.77 -0.31 -12.04
CA ARG A 227 -18.10 -0.02 -12.58
C ARG A 227 -18.25 1.44 -12.99
N SER A 228 -17.73 2.36 -12.19
CA SER A 228 -17.67 3.79 -12.53
C SER A 228 -16.86 4.03 -13.80
N GLU A 229 -15.67 3.45 -13.90
CA GLU A 229 -14.81 3.52 -15.11
C GLU A 229 -15.43 2.85 -16.33
N TRP A 230 -16.24 1.79 -16.14
CA TRP A 230 -16.93 1.14 -17.25
C TRP A 230 -18.04 2.02 -17.84
N LEU A 231 -18.76 2.76 -17.00
CA LEU A 231 -19.87 3.63 -17.40
C LEU A 231 -19.44 4.98 -17.96
N SER A 232 -18.19 5.40 -17.72
CA SER A 232 -17.65 6.68 -18.21
C SER A 232 -17.55 6.73 -19.74
N GLU A 233 -17.60 5.58 -20.42
CA GLU A 233 -17.59 5.45 -21.87
C GLU A 233 -18.90 4.80 -22.38
N THR A 234 -19.42 5.26 -23.51
CA THR A 234 -20.80 5.04 -23.99
C THR A 234 -21.28 3.57 -24.07
N SER A 235 -22.55 3.36 -23.68
CA SER A 235 -23.49 2.28 -24.07
C SER A 235 -23.12 0.83 -23.77
N THR A 236 -22.36 0.56 -22.71
CA THR A 236 -22.08 -0.81 -22.24
C THR A 236 -22.91 -1.17 -21.00
N SER A 237 -23.45 -2.39 -20.96
CA SER A 237 -24.20 -2.89 -19.80
C SER A 237 -23.24 -3.25 -18.66
N LEU A 238 -23.59 -2.93 -17.41
CA LEU A 238 -22.84 -3.39 -16.22
C LEU A 238 -22.83 -4.92 -16.09
N SER A 239 -23.83 -5.61 -16.66
CA SER A 239 -23.82 -7.07 -16.71
C SER A 239 -22.66 -7.63 -17.52
N GLU A 240 -22.21 -6.93 -18.57
CA GLU A 240 -21.06 -7.36 -19.38
C GLU A 240 -19.76 -7.27 -18.57
N LEU A 241 -19.60 -6.22 -17.75
CA LEU A 241 -18.48 -6.15 -16.82
C LEU A 241 -18.55 -7.27 -15.78
N ASP A 242 -19.72 -7.47 -15.16
CA ASP A 242 -19.94 -8.54 -14.17
C ASP A 242 -19.69 -9.94 -14.77
N ASP A 243 -19.83 -10.12 -16.09
CA ASP A 243 -19.49 -11.34 -16.82
C ASP A 243 -18.00 -11.45 -17.17
N SER A 244 -17.28 -10.33 -17.20
CA SER A 244 -15.88 -10.22 -17.67
C SER A 244 -14.85 -10.06 -16.55
N ILE A 245 -15.27 -9.98 -15.28
CA ILE A 245 -14.35 -9.88 -14.14
C ILE A 245 -14.71 -10.80 -12.98
N ARG A 246 -13.70 -11.41 -12.35
CA ARG A 246 -13.84 -12.14 -11.08
C ARG A 246 -12.82 -11.61 -10.07
N ILE A 247 -13.28 -11.20 -8.89
CA ILE A 247 -12.43 -10.76 -7.78
C ILE A 247 -12.50 -11.80 -6.66
N THR A 248 -11.44 -12.59 -6.51
CA THR A 248 -11.29 -13.60 -5.47
C THR A 248 -10.61 -12.99 -4.23
N CYS A 249 -11.26 -13.12 -3.09
CA CYS A 249 -10.86 -12.50 -1.83
C CYS A 249 -10.43 -13.54 -0.81
N TRP A 250 -9.23 -13.40 -0.26
CA TRP A 250 -8.74 -14.31 0.78
C TRP A 250 -8.87 -13.68 2.16
N GLY A 251 -9.27 -14.49 3.16
CA GLY A 251 -9.36 -14.03 4.55
C GLY A 251 -7.99 -13.78 5.20
N THR A 252 -6.93 -14.36 4.65
CA THR A 252 -5.54 -14.17 5.11
C THR A 252 -4.58 -14.55 3.98
N THR A 253 -3.30 -14.21 4.14
CA THR A 253 -2.22 -14.70 3.26
C THR A 253 -2.09 -16.22 3.32
N ALA A 254 -1.74 -16.86 2.19
CA ALA A 254 -1.55 -18.31 2.10
C ALA A 254 -0.29 -18.84 2.83
N ILE A 255 0.68 -17.95 3.08
CA ILE A 255 1.92 -18.25 3.77
C ILE A 255 2.20 -17.23 4.87
N THR A 256 3.03 -17.65 5.83
CA THR A 256 3.73 -16.74 6.75
C THR A 256 5.18 -16.68 6.29
N ALA A 257 5.66 -15.49 5.95
CA ALA A 257 7.04 -15.28 5.50
C ALA A 257 7.60 -14.00 6.11
N ARG A 258 8.94 -13.93 6.23
CA ARG A 258 9.65 -12.70 6.56
C ARG A 258 10.60 -12.33 5.45
N LYS A 259 10.62 -11.05 5.08
CA LYS A 259 11.63 -10.47 4.21
C LYS A 259 13.00 -10.57 4.87
N THR A 260 13.98 -11.13 4.16
CA THR A 260 15.36 -11.28 4.61
C THR A 260 16.32 -10.34 3.89
N SER A 261 15.98 -9.91 2.67
CA SER A 261 16.68 -8.84 1.92
C SER A 261 15.73 -8.17 0.92
N GLY A 262 16.23 -7.24 0.10
CA GLY A 262 15.45 -6.60 -0.98
C GLY A 262 14.74 -7.58 -1.92
N ASN A 263 15.33 -8.76 -2.15
CA ASN A 263 14.87 -9.78 -3.09
C ASN A 263 14.80 -11.19 -2.50
N SER A 264 14.83 -11.32 -1.17
CA SER A 264 14.73 -12.63 -0.52
C SER A 264 13.75 -12.65 0.64
N VAL A 265 13.11 -13.81 0.82
CA VAL A 265 12.19 -14.10 1.92
C VAL A 265 12.52 -15.46 2.56
N ASN A 266 12.27 -15.58 3.85
CA ASN A 266 12.20 -16.86 4.55
C ASN A 266 10.73 -17.22 4.78
N VAL A 267 10.27 -18.31 4.15
CA VAL A 267 8.91 -18.84 4.29
C VAL A 267 8.88 -19.75 5.52
N LEU A 268 8.15 -19.31 6.54
CA LEU A 268 8.07 -20.01 7.82
C LEU A 268 7.05 -21.14 7.79
N THR A 269 5.86 -20.88 7.23
CA THR A 269 4.76 -21.84 7.19
C THR A 269 3.90 -21.65 5.95
N ILE A 270 3.40 -22.76 5.39
CA ILE A 270 2.31 -22.79 4.42
C ILE A 270 1.04 -23.17 5.17
N ARG A 271 -0.03 -22.37 5.05
CA ARG A 271 -1.28 -22.62 5.79
C ARG A 271 -2.00 -23.86 5.23
N LYS A 272 -2.56 -24.67 6.13
CA LYS A 272 -3.38 -25.85 5.77
C LYS A 272 -4.69 -25.47 5.08
N ALA A 273 -5.28 -24.34 5.47
CA ALA A 273 -6.52 -23.84 4.93
C ALA A 273 -6.53 -22.31 4.90
N VAL A 274 -7.05 -21.75 3.80
CA VAL A 274 -7.31 -20.32 3.59
C VAL A 274 -8.74 -20.18 3.12
N ASP A 275 -9.51 -19.37 3.82
CA ASP A 275 -10.90 -19.09 3.44
C ASP A 275 -10.92 -18.11 2.26
N TYR A 276 -11.77 -18.38 1.27
CA TYR A 276 -11.96 -17.48 0.12
C TYR A 276 -13.42 -17.40 -0.33
N VAL A 277 -13.72 -16.33 -1.05
CA VAL A 277 -14.92 -16.17 -1.90
C VAL A 277 -14.52 -15.46 -3.19
N THR A 278 -15.37 -15.51 -4.20
CA THR A 278 -15.21 -14.75 -5.44
C THR A 278 -16.46 -13.92 -5.69
N VAL A 279 -16.28 -12.68 -6.14
CA VAL A 279 -17.36 -11.76 -6.50
C VAL A 279 -17.19 -11.25 -7.94
N PRO A 280 -18.29 -10.98 -8.68
CA PRO A 280 -19.67 -11.32 -8.33
C PRO A 280 -19.87 -12.84 -8.24
N PHE A 281 -20.60 -13.30 -7.23
CA PHE A 281 -20.80 -14.73 -6.99
C PHE A 281 -21.60 -15.39 -8.11
N LYS A 282 -21.09 -16.49 -8.66
CA LYS A 282 -21.78 -17.31 -9.67
C LYS A 282 -21.55 -18.79 -9.40
N SER A 283 -22.62 -19.46 -8.95
CA SER A 283 -22.60 -20.85 -8.47
C SER A 283 -22.04 -21.89 -9.44
N GLU A 284 -22.13 -21.64 -10.76
CA GLU A 284 -21.64 -22.59 -11.78
C GLU A 284 -20.17 -22.36 -12.19
N GLU A 285 -19.57 -21.22 -11.83
CA GLU A 285 -18.24 -20.80 -12.29
C GLU A 285 -17.21 -20.63 -11.17
N ASP A 286 -17.66 -20.53 -9.91
CA ASP A 286 -16.79 -20.39 -8.74
C ASP A 286 -16.18 -21.73 -8.30
N THR A 287 -15.55 -22.42 -9.25
CA THR A 287 -14.73 -23.60 -8.94
C THR A 287 -13.36 -23.18 -8.42
N ASN A 288 -12.85 -23.98 -7.51
CA ASN A 288 -11.56 -23.78 -6.85
C ASN A 288 -10.35 -24.02 -7.78
N ASP A 289 -10.58 -24.38 -9.06
CA ASP A 289 -9.57 -24.97 -9.95
C ASP A 289 -8.39 -24.03 -10.22
N VAL A 290 -8.65 -22.73 -10.40
CA VAL A 290 -7.57 -21.73 -10.61
C VAL A 290 -6.72 -21.60 -9.35
N LEU A 291 -7.34 -21.51 -8.18
CA LEU A 291 -6.62 -21.43 -6.90
C LEU A 291 -5.86 -22.72 -6.60
N GLU A 292 -6.46 -23.89 -6.86
CA GLU A 292 -5.80 -25.17 -6.68
C GLU A 292 -4.64 -25.37 -7.65
N THR A 293 -4.75 -24.88 -8.89
CA THR A 293 -3.68 -24.94 -9.88
C THR A 293 -2.50 -24.04 -9.49
N MET A 294 -2.77 -22.80 -9.08
CA MET A 294 -1.73 -21.83 -8.74
C MET A 294 -1.11 -22.09 -7.36
N PHE A 295 -1.95 -22.47 -6.40
CA PHE A 295 -1.60 -22.46 -4.99
C PHE A 295 -1.99 -23.77 -4.30
N GLY A 296 -2.35 -24.85 -4.99
CA GLY A 296 -2.64 -26.15 -4.40
C GLY A 296 -3.93 -26.22 -3.55
N LYS A 297 -4.23 -27.43 -3.07
CA LYS A 297 -5.45 -27.77 -2.32
C LYS A 297 -5.44 -27.24 -0.89
N ARG A 298 -5.69 -25.93 -0.72
CA ARG A 298 -5.78 -25.26 0.59
C ARG A 298 -6.86 -24.20 0.68
N PHE A 299 -7.59 -23.93 -0.40
CA PHE A 299 -8.59 -22.89 -0.44
C PHE A 299 -9.97 -23.46 -0.11
N LYS A 300 -10.64 -22.88 0.88
CA LYS A 300 -11.96 -23.29 1.32
C LYS A 300 -12.96 -22.18 1.03
N TYR A 301 -13.93 -22.50 0.20
CA TYR A 301 -15.02 -21.58 -0.09
C TYR A 301 -15.82 -21.29 1.18
N ARG A 302 -16.31 -20.06 1.34
CA ARG A 302 -17.18 -19.67 2.45
C ARG A 302 -18.53 -19.15 1.97
N ASP A 303 -19.59 -19.75 2.51
CA ASP A 303 -20.92 -19.17 2.46
C ASP A 303 -20.96 -17.86 3.27
N GLY A 304 -21.82 -16.92 2.86
CA GLY A 304 -21.89 -15.57 3.45
C GLY A 304 -21.01 -14.51 2.77
N GLY A 305 -20.34 -14.86 1.66
CA GLY A 305 -19.69 -13.90 0.77
C GLY A 305 -18.53 -13.12 1.43
N LEU A 306 -18.33 -11.88 0.99
CA LEU A 306 -17.24 -11.02 1.48
C LEU A 306 -17.33 -10.73 2.99
N LEU A 307 -18.52 -10.78 3.58
CA LEU A 307 -18.71 -10.62 5.03
C LEU A 307 -18.10 -11.79 5.80
N ALA A 308 -18.28 -13.02 5.33
CA ALA A 308 -17.67 -14.20 5.92
C ALA A 308 -16.14 -14.13 5.86
N ILE A 309 -15.59 -13.63 4.75
CA ILE A 309 -14.14 -13.45 4.60
C ILE A 309 -13.58 -12.39 5.53
N SER A 310 -14.27 -11.26 5.65
CA SER A 310 -13.83 -10.15 6.51
C SER A 310 -13.88 -10.55 7.99
N LEU A 311 -14.97 -11.20 8.43
CA LEU A 311 -15.11 -11.69 9.80
C LEU A 311 -14.27 -12.94 10.10
N SER A 312 -13.77 -13.68 9.10
CA SER A 312 -12.90 -14.84 9.30
C SER A 312 -11.42 -14.48 9.47
N ASN A 313 -11.04 -13.20 9.35
CA ASN A 313 -9.69 -12.74 9.63
C ASN A 313 -9.55 -12.36 11.11
N LEU A 314 -8.96 -13.24 11.92
CA LEU A 314 -8.75 -12.97 13.35
C LEU A 314 -7.49 -12.17 13.66
N ASN A 315 -6.62 -11.91 12.67
CA ASN A 315 -5.35 -11.21 12.94
C ASN A 315 -5.59 -9.82 13.56
N PRO A 316 -6.51 -8.97 13.05
CA PRO A 316 -6.68 -7.63 13.60
C PRO A 316 -7.08 -7.59 15.07
N GLN A 317 -8.11 -8.36 15.47
CA GLN A 317 -8.53 -8.42 16.88
C GLN A 317 -7.47 -9.06 17.78
N ASN A 318 -6.71 -10.05 17.26
CA ASN A 318 -5.66 -10.70 18.03
C ASN A 318 -4.49 -9.74 18.27
N HIS A 319 -4.09 -9.00 17.23
CA HIS A 319 -3.08 -7.97 17.33
C HIS A 319 -3.54 -6.84 18.26
N LEU A 320 -4.81 -6.41 18.21
CA LEU A 320 -5.37 -5.44 19.16
C LEU A 320 -5.17 -5.90 20.62
N GLY A 321 -5.52 -7.16 20.94
CA GLY A 321 -5.30 -7.72 22.28
C GLY A 321 -3.82 -7.80 22.68
N ILE A 322 -2.94 -8.17 21.73
CA ILE A 322 -1.49 -8.22 21.96
C ILE A 322 -0.92 -6.83 22.24
N VAL A 323 -1.28 -5.85 21.42
CA VAL A 323 -0.81 -4.45 21.51
C VAL A 323 -1.26 -3.84 22.84
N LEU A 324 -2.55 -3.91 23.16
CA LEU A 324 -3.07 -3.33 24.42
C LEU A 324 -2.41 -3.94 25.66
N GLY A 325 -2.12 -5.24 25.63
CA GLY A 325 -1.44 -5.93 26.73
C GLY A 325 0.07 -5.66 26.82
N ASN A 326 0.70 -5.15 25.75
CA ASN A 326 2.16 -5.09 25.63
C ASN A 326 2.71 -3.78 25.02
N MET A 327 1.94 -2.69 25.04
CA MET A 327 2.35 -1.42 24.42
C MET A 327 3.74 -0.95 24.89
N SER A 328 4.04 -1.04 26.18
CA SER A 328 5.35 -0.63 26.72
C SER A 328 6.55 -1.43 26.18
N ARG A 329 6.31 -2.59 25.57
CA ARG A 329 7.34 -3.39 24.88
C ARG A 329 7.49 -3.03 23.41
N MET A 330 6.40 -2.53 22.82
CA MET A 330 6.37 -2.04 21.45
C MET A 330 6.94 -0.62 21.35
N ASP A 331 6.65 0.20 22.35
CA ASP A 331 7.06 1.59 22.48
C ASP A 331 7.95 1.77 23.73
N PRO A 332 9.19 1.22 23.70
CA PRO A 332 10.14 1.44 24.78
C PRO A 332 10.48 2.93 24.88
N PRO A 333 10.59 3.50 26.09
CA PRO A 333 10.93 4.91 26.22
C PRO A 333 12.30 5.19 25.62
N PRO A 334 12.51 6.37 24.99
CA PRO A 334 13.84 6.78 24.61
C PRO A 334 14.73 6.93 25.87
N PRO A 335 16.06 6.96 25.69
CA PRO A 335 16.97 7.27 26.79
C PRO A 335 16.51 8.53 27.55
N PRO A 336 16.61 8.54 28.89
CA PRO A 336 16.18 9.71 29.66
C PRO A 336 17.03 10.92 29.27
N PRO A 337 16.49 12.15 29.35
CA PRO A 337 17.28 13.36 29.21
C PRO A 337 18.49 13.33 30.17
N PRO A 338 19.65 13.89 29.77
CA PRO A 338 20.81 13.95 30.66
C PRO A 338 20.45 14.63 31.99
N LEU A 339 20.85 14.02 33.10
CA LEU A 339 20.75 14.63 34.42
C LEU A 339 22.11 15.24 34.77
N ASN A 340 22.25 16.56 34.65
CA ASN A 340 23.53 17.28 34.77
C ASN A 340 24.57 16.74 33.77
N ASP A 341 25.85 16.65 34.18
CA ASP A 341 26.97 16.14 33.37
C ASP A 341 27.01 14.60 33.29
N MET A 342 25.93 13.90 33.67
CA MET A 342 25.90 12.44 33.58
C MET A 342 25.75 12.00 32.12
N PRO A 343 26.47 10.94 31.71
CA PRO A 343 26.34 10.40 30.36
C PRO A 343 24.93 9.86 30.14
N VAL A 344 24.43 10.01 28.91
CA VAL A 344 23.18 9.34 28.50
C VAL A 344 23.38 7.84 28.64
N VAL A 345 22.47 7.20 29.39
CA VAL A 345 22.47 5.75 29.57
C VAL A 345 21.77 5.11 28.38
N ASP A 346 22.42 4.13 27.76
CA ASP A 346 21.79 3.32 26.72
C ASP A 346 20.66 2.48 27.33
N THR A 347 19.47 2.55 26.71
CA THR A 347 18.27 1.81 27.13
C THR A 347 17.92 0.80 26.04
N PRO A 348 18.59 -0.37 26.02
CA PRO A 348 18.40 -1.33 24.96
C PRO A 348 16.98 -1.88 24.98
N VAL A 349 16.41 -2.05 23.79
CA VAL A 349 15.05 -2.57 23.64
C VAL A 349 15.04 -4.07 23.93
N GLU A 350 14.16 -4.52 24.82
CA GLU A 350 14.04 -5.93 25.15
C GLU A 350 13.46 -6.73 23.96
N PRO A 351 14.11 -7.83 23.51
CA PRO A 351 13.45 -8.77 22.63
C PRO A 351 12.37 -9.51 23.41
N TRP A 352 11.16 -9.57 22.87
CA TRP A 352 10.02 -10.24 23.50
C TRP A 352 9.25 -11.10 22.49
N TYR A 353 8.59 -12.13 23.00
CA TYR A 353 7.83 -13.09 22.21
C TYR A 353 6.33 -12.89 22.41
N GLN A 354 5.56 -12.93 21.33
CA GLN A 354 4.14 -12.62 21.36
C GLN A 354 3.36 -13.66 22.17
N GLY A 355 3.51 -14.95 21.82
CA GLY A 355 2.82 -16.05 22.47
C GLY A 355 3.18 -16.15 23.94
N LYS A 356 4.46 -16.06 24.27
CA LYS A 356 4.95 -16.00 25.65
C LYS A 356 4.25 -14.92 26.48
N CYS A 357 4.03 -13.74 25.90
CA CYS A 357 3.44 -12.58 26.57
C CYS A 357 1.91 -12.57 26.57
N ILE A 358 1.23 -13.56 25.98
CA ILE A 358 -0.22 -13.76 26.13
C ILE A 358 -0.48 -14.44 27.48
N THR A 359 -0.52 -13.63 28.53
CA THR A 359 -0.86 -14.04 29.90
C THR A 359 -2.34 -14.45 30.02
N PRO A 360 -2.78 -15.09 31.12
CA PRO A 360 -4.19 -15.43 31.29
C PRO A 360 -5.15 -14.22 31.25
N LYS A 361 -4.69 -13.00 31.54
CA LYS A 361 -5.51 -11.78 31.45
C LYS A 361 -5.60 -11.29 30.01
N VAL A 362 -4.49 -11.31 29.27
CA VAL A 362 -4.47 -10.98 27.83
C VAL A 362 -5.27 -12.01 27.02
N GLY A 363 -5.11 -13.30 27.32
CA GLY A 363 -5.88 -14.37 26.70
C GLY A 363 -7.39 -14.16 26.87
N ARG A 364 -7.85 -13.84 28.08
CA ARG A 364 -9.28 -13.51 28.32
C ARG A 364 -9.77 -12.29 27.55
N LEU A 365 -8.93 -11.26 27.37
CA LEU A 365 -9.27 -10.12 26.54
C LEU A 365 -9.47 -10.55 25.08
N MET A 366 -8.55 -11.36 24.54
CA MET A 366 -8.64 -11.87 23.17
C MET A 366 -9.88 -12.78 22.98
N GLU A 367 -10.20 -13.62 23.96
CA GLU A 367 -11.41 -14.45 23.97
C GLU A 367 -12.70 -13.60 24.01
N ALA A 368 -12.70 -12.49 24.76
CA ALA A 368 -13.84 -11.58 24.82
C ALA A 368 -14.02 -10.75 23.54
N LEU A 369 -12.91 -10.31 22.92
CA LEU A 369 -12.93 -9.71 21.58
C LEU A 369 -13.53 -10.71 20.57
N ASP A 370 -13.06 -11.95 20.59
CA ASP A 370 -13.58 -12.98 19.70
C ASP A 370 -15.09 -13.22 19.87
N LEU A 371 -15.59 -13.15 21.11
CA LEU A 371 -17.01 -13.29 21.40
C LEU A 371 -17.87 -12.18 20.75
N GLU A 372 -17.41 -10.93 20.77
CA GLU A 372 -18.11 -9.82 20.07
C GLU A 372 -18.22 -10.11 18.57
N ARG A 373 -17.10 -10.52 17.94
CA ARG A 373 -17.06 -10.89 16.53
C ARG A 373 -17.97 -12.06 16.20
N ILE A 374 -17.98 -13.10 17.04
CA ILE A 374 -18.85 -14.28 16.87
C ILE A 374 -20.33 -13.88 16.99
N ASN A 375 -20.69 -12.98 17.90
CA ASN A 375 -22.08 -12.53 18.05
C ASN A 375 -22.55 -11.75 16.82
N ILE A 376 -21.69 -10.90 16.25
CA ILE A 376 -21.94 -10.22 14.97
C ILE A 376 -22.13 -11.22 13.83
N ALA A 377 -21.25 -12.23 13.73
CA ALA A 377 -21.35 -13.25 12.70
C ALA A 377 -22.65 -14.07 12.82
N LYS A 378 -23.06 -14.41 14.05
CA LYS A 378 -24.33 -15.11 14.33
C LYS A 378 -25.54 -14.29 13.89
N GLU A 379 -25.56 -12.99 14.16
CA GLU A 379 -26.65 -12.11 13.74
C GLU A 379 -26.72 -11.96 12.21
N LEU A 380 -25.57 -12.08 11.52
CA LEU A 380 -25.51 -12.17 10.06
C LEU A 380 -25.89 -13.55 9.50
N GLU A 381 -26.09 -14.55 10.35
CA GLU A 381 -26.29 -15.96 9.99
C GLU A 381 -25.09 -16.56 9.22
N ILE A 382 -23.87 -16.12 9.55
CA ILE A 382 -22.63 -16.54 8.91
C ILE A 382 -21.79 -17.37 9.89
N ASP A 383 -21.31 -18.52 9.41
CA ASP A 383 -20.35 -19.33 10.16
C ASP A 383 -18.91 -18.83 9.96
N VAL A 384 -18.23 -18.59 11.07
CA VAL A 384 -16.85 -18.10 11.10
C VAL A 384 -16.04 -18.89 12.11
N ARG A 385 -14.74 -19.05 11.84
CA ARG A 385 -13.82 -19.71 12.76
C ARG A 385 -13.73 -18.98 14.09
N THR A 386 -13.61 -19.70 15.18
CA THR A 386 -13.29 -19.18 16.53
C THR A 386 -11.79 -18.90 16.68
N ILE A 387 -11.42 -18.14 17.72
CA ILE A 387 -10.02 -17.91 18.09
C ILE A 387 -9.26 -19.20 18.42
N TYR A 388 -9.93 -20.17 19.03
CA TYR A 388 -9.35 -21.48 19.33
C TYR A 388 -9.03 -22.24 18.05
N GLU A 389 -9.96 -22.29 17.09
CA GLU A 389 -9.72 -22.91 15.78
C GLU A 389 -8.61 -22.19 15.00
N HIS A 390 -8.56 -20.86 15.07
CA HIS A 390 -7.49 -20.09 14.45
C HIS A 390 -6.11 -20.52 14.96
N PHE A 391 -5.93 -20.57 16.29
CA PHE A 391 -4.65 -20.97 16.87
C PHE A 391 -4.32 -22.43 16.54
N SER A 392 -5.32 -23.32 16.63
CA SER A 392 -5.12 -24.74 16.32
C SER A 392 -4.72 -24.97 14.86
N TRP A 393 -5.41 -24.35 13.91
CA TRP A 393 -5.21 -24.62 12.48
C TRP A 393 -4.01 -23.88 11.91
N SER A 394 -3.64 -22.73 12.48
CA SER A 394 -2.49 -21.94 12.02
C SER A 394 -1.19 -22.41 12.67
N PHE A 395 -1.21 -22.78 13.95
CA PHE A 395 -0.01 -23.06 14.75
C PHE A 395 0.08 -24.49 15.28
N HIS A 396 -0.86 -25.37 14.89
CA HIS A 396 -0.82 -26.81 15.16
C HIS A 396 -0.78 -27.17 16.65
N VAL A 397 -1.50 -26.39 17.46
CA VAL A 397 -1.77 -26.67 18.87
C VAL A 397 -3.14 -27.35 19.03
N PRO A 398 -3.30 -28.29 19.98
CA PRO A 398 -4.58 -28.95 20.24
C PRO A 398 -5.66 -27.98 20.73
N LEU A 399 -6.93 -28.34 20.53
CA LEU A 399 -8.08 -27.59 21.06
C LEU A 399 -8.37 -27.93 22.53
N GLU A 400 -7.99 -29.13 22.97
CA GLU A 400 -8.33 -29.64 24.29
C GLU A 400 -7.10 -30.19 25.00
N THR A 401 -7.20 -30.27 26.32
CA THR A 401 -6.19 -30.84 27.22
C THR A 401 -6.87 -31.64 28.33
N PRO A 402 -6.23 -32.69 28.88
CA PRO A 402 -6.78 -33.45 30.01
C PRO A 402 -7.08 -32.55 31.21
N THR A 403 -8.19 -32.81 31.92
CA THR A 403 -8.57 -32.08 33.14
C THR A 403 -7.72 -32.46 34.36
N ASP A 404 -7.23 -33.70 34.43
CA ASP A 404 -6.39 -34.20 35.52
C ASP A 404 -5.19 -35.01 34.99
N LYS A 405 -4.06 -34.92 35.69
CA LYS A 405 -2.85 -35.75 35.47
C LYS A 405 -2.70 -36.87 36.50
N ASN A 406 -3.72 -37.11 37.33
CA ASN A 406 -3.62 -38.10 38.40
C ASN A 406 -3.92 -39.51 37.88
N ASP A 407 -2.95 -40.37 38.13
CA ASP A 407 -2.79 -41.75 37.69
C ASP A 407 -3.97 -42.67 38.03
N GLN A 408 -4.17 -43.64 37.11
CA GLN A 408 -4.92 -44.91 37.22
C GLN A 408 -6.44 -44.89 36.93
N ASP A 409 -6.76 -45.46 35.76
CA ASP A 409 -8.01 -46.16 35.41
C ASP A 409 -9.34 -45.39 35.43
N VAL A 410 -9.31 -44.06 35.24
CA VAL A 410 -10.51 -43.27 34.94
C VAL A 410 -10.41 -42.72 33.51
N GLU A 411 -11.51 -42.79 32.76
CA GLU A 411 -11.66 -42.17 31.44
C GLU A 411 -11.20 -40.70 31.49
N THR A 412 -10.13 -40.38 30.75
CA THR A 412 -9.52 -39.05 30.77
C THR A 412 -10.53 -38.01 30.28
N SER A 413 -11.09 -37.23 31.20
CA SER A 413 -11.94 -36.09 30.84
C SER A 413 -11.07 -35.00 30.19
N MET A 414 -11.58 -34.44 29.10
CA MET A 414 -10.92 -33.39 28.32
C MET A 414 -11.62 -32.06 28.58
N ARG A 415 -10.85 -30.97 28.60
CA ARG A 415 -11.37 -29.61 28.59
C ARG A 415 -10.75 -28.79 27.46
N PRO A 416 -11.43 -27.73 26.98
CA PRO A 416 -10.82 -26.77 26.08
C PRO A 416 -9.55 -26.12 26.68
N LEU A 417 -8.58 -25.84 25.82
CA LEU A 417 -7.45 -24.98 26.14
C LEU A 417 -7.87 -23.52 26.08
N THR A 418 -7.35 -22.70 26.99
CA THR A 418 -7.46 -21.24 26.90
C THR A 418 -6.52 -20.69 25.85
N VAL A 419 -6.81 -19.50 25.32
CA VAL A 419 -5.92 -18.81 24.36
C VAL A 419 -4.52 -18.61 24.93
N SER A 420 -4.41 -18.31 26.24
CA SER A 420 -3.13 -18.21 26.92
C SER A 420 -2.37 -19.54 26.88
N GLU A 421 -3.00 -20.66 27.25
CA GLU A 421 -2.35 -21.97 27.23
C GLU A 421 -1.91 -22.40 25.82
N MET A 422 -2.73 -22.14 24.79
CA MET A 422 -2.37 -22.40 23.39
C MET A 422 -1.08 -21.66 23.00
N ASN A 423 -0.98 -20.39 23.38
CA ASN A 423 0.21 -19.57 23.12
C ASN A 423 1.43 -19.99 23.96
N GLN A 424 1.24 -20.45 25.20
CA GLN A 424 2.33 -21.06 25.98
C GLN A 424 2.84 -22.35 25.33
N GLN A 425 1.95 -23.17 24.73
CA GLN A 425 2.37 -24.38 24.01
C GLN A 425 3.14 -24.04 22.73
N MET A 426 2.72 -23.01 21.99
CA MET A 426 3.47 -22.48 20.84
C MET A 426 4.90 -22.11 21.22
N HIS A 427 5.06 -21.40 22.34
CA HIS A 427 6.35 -20.95 22.84
C HIS A 427 7.23 -22.09 23.34
N TYR A 428 6.74 -22.91 24.29
CA TYR A 428 7.58 -23.85 25.03
C TYR A 428 7.68 -25.24 24.41
N TYR A 429 6.70 -25.67 23.60
CA TYR A 429 6.67 -27.05 23.08
C TYR A 429 6.76 -27.14 21.55
N LYS A 430 6.25 -26.14 20.82
CA LYS A 430 6.26 -26.15 19.35
C LYS A 430 7.42 -25.33 18.76
N ASN A 431 8.04 -24.45 19.54
CA ASN A 431 9.09 -23.52 19.09
C ASN A 431 8.69 -22.75 17.83
N ASN A 432 7.41 -22.37 17.71
CA ASN A 432 6.85 -21.64 16.58
C ASN A 432 6.27 -20.26 16.96
N ASP A 433 6.61 -19.79 18.17
CA ASP A 433 6.33 -18.43 18.61
C ASP A 433 7.18 -17.42 17.84
N VAL A 434 6.69 -16.19 17.73
CA VAL A 434 7.28 -15.12 16.95
C VAL A 434 7.62 -13.93 17.84
N LEU A 435 8.66 -13.19 17.45
CA LEU A 435 9.00 -11.94 18.13
C LEU A 435 7.89 -10.91 17.94
N GLY A 436 7.56 -10.21 19.01
CA GLY A 436 6.67 -9.05 18.97
C GLY A 436 7.36 -7.84 18.33
N PRO A 437 6.58 -6.87 17.83
CA PRO A 437 7.14 -5.62 17.35
C PRO A 437 7.78 -4.84 18.50
N THR A 438 8.85 -4.12 18.18
CA THR A 438 9.60 -3.22 19.08
C THR A 438 9.58 -1.78 18.58
N ASN A 439 8.62 -1.48 17.70
CA ASN A 439 8.35 -0.15 17.17
C ASN A 439 6.82 0.03 17.16
N PRO A 440 6.28 1.15 17.70
CA PRO A 440 4.85 1.42 17.71
C PRO A 440 4.26 1.60 16.30
N GLU A 441 5.05 2.00 15.29
CA GLU A 441 4.62 2.14 13.89
C GLU A 441 4.46 0.79 13.16
N SER A 442 4.18 -0.27 13.92
CA SER A 442 3.89 -1.59 13.40
C SER A 442 2.52 -1.64 12.73
N ARG A 443 2.40 -2.49 11.71
CA ARG A 443 1.12 -2.79 11.03
C ARG A 443 0.06 -3.39 11.96
N TYR A 444 0.46 -3.92 13.12
CA TYR A 444 -0.45 -4.33 14.19
C TYR A 444 -1.36 -3.20 14.67
N VAL A 445 -0.90 -1.95 14.54
CA VAL A 445 -1.70 -0.76 14.83
C VAL A 445 -2.03 -0.04 13.53
N MET A 446 -1.01 0.34 12.77
CA MET A 446 -1.13 1.23 11.60
C MET A 446 -1.95 0.65 10.44
N GLU A 447 -2.15 -0.66 10.40
CA GLU A 447 -2.96 -1.33 9.38
C GLU A 447 -4.18 -2.01 10.03
N ASP A 448 -3.95 -2.90 10.99
CA ASP A 448 -5.01 -3.75 11.55
C ASP A 448 -6.09 -2.98 12.32
N VAL A 449 -5.77 -1.86 12.97
CA VAL A 449 -6.77 -1.08 13.71
C VAL A 449 -7.73 -0.38 12.74
N PRO A 450 -7.28 0.54 11.86
CA PRO A 450 -8.18 1.21 10.93
C PRO A 450 -8.76 0.26 9.86
N TYR A 451 -7.98 -0.67 9.32
CA TYR A 451 -8.40 -1.54 8.20
C TYR A 451 -8.90 -2.94 8.60
N GLY A 452 -8.77 -3.33 9.86
CA GLY A 452 -9.28 -4.63 10.33
C GLY A 452 -10.37 -4.50 11.39
N VAL A 453 -10.13 -3.66 12.41
CA VAL A 453 -11.02 -3.57 13.57
C VAL A 453 -12.22 -2.66 13.31
N VAL A 454 -12.04 -1.51 12.65
CA VAL A 454 -13.13 -0.54 12.42
C VAL A 454 -14.33 -1.15 11.70
N LEU A 455 -14.11 -2.01 10.71
CA LEU A 455 -15.20 -2.70 10.01
C LEU A 455 -16.05 -3.55 10.97
N THR A 456 -15.45 -4.19 11.97
CA THR A 456 -16.18 -4.97 12.99
C THR A 456 -17.07 -4.06 13.84
N VAL A 457 -16.59 -2.84 14.16
CA VAL A 457 -17.39 -1.83 14.88
C VAL A 457 -18.59 -1.36 14.03
N ILE A 458 -18.37 -1.08 12.74
CA ILE A 458 -19.44 -0.70 11.81
C ILE A 458 -20.52 -1.79 11.75
N LEU A 459 -20.13 -3.05 11.56
CA LEU A 459 -21.07 -4.18 11.50
C LEU A 459 -21.82 -4.36 12.83
N GLY A 460 -21.12 -4.23 13.96
CA GLY A 460 -21.74 -4.32 15.28
C GLY A 460 -22.79 -3.24 15.52
N ARG A 461 -22.50 -1.99 15.16
CA ARG A 461 -23.45 -0.87 15.24
C ARG A 461 -24.65 -1.09 14.30
N LEU A 462 -24.41 -1.49 13.05
CA LEU A 462 -25.46 -1.79 12.05
C LEU A 462 -26.47 -2.84 12.56
N LEU A 463 -25.97 -3.88 13.24
CA LEU A 463 -26.77 -5.02 13.70
C LEU A 463 -27.35 -4.84 15.12
N ASN A 464 -27.11 -3.70 15.76
CA ASN A 464 -27.39 -3.51 17.19
C ASN A 464 -26.72 -4.57 18.10
N CYS A 465 -25.56 -5.07 17.68
CA CYS A 465 -24.69 -5.97 18.42
C CYS A 465 -23.31 -5.29 18.62
N PRO A 466 -23.21 -4.26 19.47
CA PRO A 466 -22.05 -3.37 19.50
C PRO A 466 -20.77 -4.11 19.93
N ALA A 467 -19.71 -3.96 19.13
CA ALA A 467 -18.35 -4.44 19.43
C ALA A 467 -17.63 -3.46 20.39
N SER A 468 -18.11 -3.38 21.63
CA SER A 468 -17.72 -2.37 22.60
C SER A 468 -16.25 -2.45 23.01
N LEU A 469 -15.68 -3.66 23.12
CA LEU A 469 -14.27 -3.87 23.43
C LEU A 469 -13.37 -3.51 22.25
N HIS A 470 -13.78 -3.82 21.02
CA HIS A 470 -13.07 -3.38 19.82
C HIS A 470 -13.03 -1.86 19.72
N GLU A 471 -14.19 -1.21 19.87
CA GLU A 471 -14.31 0.26 19.83
C GLU A 471 -13.50 0.92 20.95
N SER A 472 -13.59 0.40 22.18
CA SER A 472 -12.77 0.88 23.30
C SER A 472 -11.27 0.72 23.04
N GLY A 473 -10.87 -0.41 22.43
CA GLY A 473 -9.48 -0.65 22.05
C GLY A 473 -8.97 0.37 21.01
N ILE A 474 -9.80 0.68 20.01
CA ILE A 474 -9.51 1.75 19.03
C ILE A 474 -9.35 3.09 19.74
N MET A 475 -10.27 3.46 20.66
CA MET A 475 -10.20 4.73 21.39
C MET A 475 -8.94 4.85 22.26
N ILE A 476 -8.56 3.77 22.94
CA ILE A 476 -7.33 3.75 23.76
C ILE A 476 -6.10 3.94 22.87
N LEU A 477 -6.01 3.21 21.75
CA LEU A 477 -4.89 3.37 20.83
C LEU A 477 -4.89 4.75 20.17
N SER A 478 -6.05 5.29 19.83
CA SER A 478 -6.17 6.65 19.28
C SER A 478 -5.62 7.68 20.27
N ALA A 479 -5.92 7.53 21.57
CA ALA A 479 -5.35 8.37 22.62
C ALA A 479 -3.84 8.18 22.80
N MET A 480 -3.33 6.95 22.68
CA MET A 480 -1.89 6.65 22.76
C MET A 480 -1.11 7.27 21.60
N TYR A 481 -1.65 7.24 20.38
CA TYR A 481 -0.98 7.71 19.16
C TYR A 481 -1.30 9.18 18.83
N GLY A 482 -2.26 9.81 19.52
CA GLY A 482 -2.65 11.20 19.27
C GLY A 482 -3.33 11.42 17.92
N ARG A 483 -3.99 10.39 17.39
CA ARG A 483 -4.68 10.39 16.07
C ARG A 483 -5.94 9.52 16.15
N ASP A 484 -6.93 9.78 15.31
CA ASP A 484 -8.19 9.05 15.35
C ASP A 484 -8.21 7.89 14.35
N PHE A 485 -8.03 6.67 14.86
CA PHE A 485 -8.04 5.47 14.01
C PHE A 485 -9.44 5.06 13.52
N LEU A 486 -10.54 5.63 14.06
CA LEU A 486 -11.90 5.31 13.57
C LEU A 486 -12.13 5.81 12.15
N VAL A 487 -11.48 6.92 11.78
CA VAL A 487 -11.74 7.62 10.52
C VAL A 487 -10.66 7.42 9.46
N GLU A 488 -9.56 6.74 9.75
CA GLU A 488 -8.38 6.66 8.85
C GLU A 488 -8.49 5.66 7.69
N ASN A 489 -9.57 4.89 7.64
CA ASN A 489 -9.72 3.86 6.63
C ASN A 489 -10.22 4.46 5.31
N GLU A 490 -9.28 4.75 4.41
CA GLU A 490 -9.59 5.38 3.12
C GLU A 490 -10.51 4.52 2.22
N LEU A 491 -10.49 3.19 2.35
CA LEU A 491 -11.41 2.32 1.60
C LEU A 491 -12.85 2.53 2.08
N LEU A 492 -13.06 2.54 3.40
CA LEU A 492 -14.38 2.75 3.98
C LEU A 492 -14.88 4.19 3.76
N GLN A 493 -13.99 5.19 3.77
CA GLN A 493 -14.30 6.56 3.34
C GLN A 493 -14.78 6.58 1.88
N GLY A 494 -14.03 5.94 0.97
CA GLY A 494 -14.39 5.85 -0.45
C GLY A 494 -15.72 5.12 -0.72
N LEU A 495 -16.16 4.28 0.22
CA LEU A 495 -17.46 3.60 0.19
C LEU A 495 -18.59 4.40 0.87
N GLY A 496 -18.29 5.58 1.44
CA GLY A 496 -19.24 6.43 2.16
C GLY A 496 -19.62 5.89 3.55
N LEU A 497 -18.85 4.95 4.10
CA LEU A 497 -19.06 4.33 5.41
C LEU A 497 -18.41 5.11 6.56
N ILE A 498 -17.58 6.10 6.23
CA ILE A 498 -16.96 7.04 7.16
C ILE A 498 -17.28 8.45 6.64
N GLY A 499 -17.88 9.28 7.48
CA GLY A 499 -18.13 10.70 7.22
C GLY A 499 -16.96 11.58 7.66
N GLU A 500 -17.17 12.90 7.76
CA GLU A 500 -16.11 13.83 8.18
C GLU A 500 -15.61 13.55 9.61
N ASP A 501 -16.51 13.20 10.55
CA ASP A 501 -16.17 13.06 11.97
C ASP A 501 -16.64 11.73 12.64
N ASP A 502 -17.38 10.86 11.94
CA ASP A 502 -17.91 9.61 12.52
C ASP A 502 -18.22 8.54 11.46
N LEU A 503 -18.46 7.32 11.93
CA LEU A 503 -18.88 6.17 11.14
C LEU A 503 -20.32 6.35 10.63
N ASN A 504 -20.50 6.29 9.31
CA ASN A 504 -21.82 6.35 8.66
C ASN A 504 -22.46 4.96 8.55
N VAL A 505 -22.82 4.37 9.69
CA VAL A 505 -23.33 3.00 9.77
C VAL A 505 -24.68 2.78 9.08
N ASN A 506 -25.42 3.87 8.83
CA ASN A 506 -26.72 3.85 8.16
C ASN A 506 -26.64 4.21 6.67
N ALA A 507 -25.44 4.33 6.10
CA ALA A 507 -25.24 4.56 4.66
C ALA A 507 -26.00 3.51 3.83
N TYR A 508 -25.94 2.25 4.25
CA TYR A 508 -26.59 1.11 3.63
C TYR A 508 -27.37 0.29 4.66
N SER A 509 -28.53 -0.21 4.25
CA SER A 509 -29.35 -1.15 5.00
C SER A 509 -28.66 -2.52 5.11
N LEU A 510 -29.08 -3.33 6.08
CA LEU A 510 -28.59 -4.69 6.23
C LEU A 510 -28.78 -5.54 4.96
N GLN A 511 -29.89 -5.33 4.24
CA GLN A 511 -30.15 -6.04 2.98
C GLN A 511 -29.13 -5.66 1.90
N GLU A 512 -28.81 -4.37 1.76
CA GLU A 512 -27.77 -3.89 0.83
C GLU A 512 -26.38 -4.46 1.20
N TRP A 513 -26.06 -4.60 2.48
CA TRP A 513 -24.83 -5.28 2.94
C TRP A 513 -24.80 -6.77 2.56
N LYS A 514 -25.91 -7.48 2.73
CA LYS A 514 -26.03 -8.90 2.34
C LYS A 514 -25.91 -9.08 0.82
N GLU A 515 -26.48 -8.18 0.03
CA GLU A 515 -26.34 -8.20 -1.43
C GLU A 515 -24.91 -7.86 -1.86
N MET A 516 -24.32 -6.82 -1.28
CA MET A 516 -22.92 -6.44 -1.54
C MET A 516 -21.97 -7.59 -1.26
N ALA A 517 -22.20 -8.37 -0.20
CA ALA A 517 -21.35 -9.51 0.14
C ALA A 517 -21.22 -10.54 -1.00
N CYS A 518 -22.25 -10.66 -1.86
CA CYS A 518 -22.28 -11.56 -3.01
C CYS A 518 -21.88 -10.86 -4.31
N LEU A 519 -22.31 -9.61 -4.51
CA LEU A 519 -22.08 -8.86 -5.74
C LEU A 519 -20.68 -8.25 -5.81
N GLY A 520 -20.10 -7.96 -4.65
CA GLY A 520 -18.87 -7.20 -4.55
C GLY A 520 -19.06 -5.70 -4.76
N TYR A 521 -20.27 -5.13 -4.67
CA TYR A 521 -20.50 -3.68 -4.73
C TYR A 521 -21.81 -3.33 -4.02
N PHE A 522 -21.92 -2.11 -3.48
CA PHE A 522 -23.21 -1.56 -3.09
C PHE A 522 -23.97 -1.07 -4.34
N ARG A 523 -25.25 -1.40 -4.47
CA ARG A 523 -26.09 -0.87 -5.55
C ARG A 523 -26.25 0.65 -5.35
N GLU A 524 -26.15 1.40 -6.44
CA GLU A 524 -26.50 2.82 -6.43
C GLU A 524 -27.98 2.98 -6.06
N ARG A 525 -28.28 3.99 -5.25
CA ARG A 525 -29.64 4.33 -4.82
C ARG A 525 -30.31 5.30 -5.77
#